data_AF-A0A7X8I2Q5-F1
#
_entry.id   AF-A0A7X8I2Q5-F1
#
_cell.length_a   1.000
_cell.length_b   1.000
_cell.length_c   1.000
_cell.angle_alpha   90.00
_cell.angle_beta   90.00
_cell.angle_gamma   90.00
#
_symmetry.space_group_name_H-M   'P 1'
#
loop_
_entity.id
_entity.type
_entity.pdbx_description
1 polymer ?
#
loop_
_entity_poly.entity_id
_entity_poly.type
_entity_poly.pdbx_seq_one_letter_code
_entity_poly.pdbx_strand_id
1 'polypeptide(L)'
;MSPLRENVAYLQGLVDGSKLDTSKDEGRVIKDIINALSDVADAIENLDDRQTDLESYVDSIDEGLMDLEEDVLDVLDGDFTEVECPDCGEVVCFDSSILDDEDLIEVTCPNCDAVVFVNDYEDCCIHEGCGEDDFCDKDEDD
;
A
#
# COMPACT_ATOMS: atom_id res chain seq x y z
N MET A 1 0.11 -28.49 18.73
CA MET A 1 0.96 -29.68 18.55
C MET A 1 0.80 -30.11 17.11
N SER A 2 1.86 -29.96 16.33
CA SER A 2 1.83 -30.32 14.91
C SER A 2 1.56 -31.82 14.75
N PRO A 3 0.70 -32.24 13.80
CA PRO A 3 0.48 -33.66 13.51
C PRO A 3 1.79 -34.39 13.14
N LEU A 4 2.80 -33.66 12.67
CA LEU A 4 4.14 -34.19 12.42
C LEU A 4 4.82 -34.66 13.70
N ARG A 5 4.75 -33.88 14.78
CA ARG A 5 5.40 -34.19 16.05
C ARG A 5 4.75 -35.37 16.76
N GLU A 6 3.43 -35.48 16.66
CA GLU A 6 2.66 -36.63 17.14
C GLU A 6 3.01 -37.92 16.39
N ASN A 7 3.17 -37.83 15.07
CA ASN A 7 3.61 -38.95 14.22
C ASN A 7 5.05 -39.40 14.55
N VAL A 8 5.97 -38.47 14.79
CA VAL A 8 7.35 -38.82 15.17
C VAL A 8 7.39 -39.48 16.55
N ALA A 9 6.63 -38.95 17.52
CA ALA A 9 6.51 -39.55 18.85
C ALA A 9 5.92 -40.98 18.80
N TYR A 10 4.93 -41.20 17.93
CA TYR A 10 4.40 -42.54 17.67
C TYR A 10 5.45 -43.50 17.12
N LEU A 11 6.26 -43.06 16.14
CA LEU A 11 7.34 -43.87 15.57
C LEU A 11 8.45 -44.17 16.58
N GLN A 12 8.80 -43.21 17.44
CA GLN A 12 9.73 -43.43 18.57
C GLN A 12 9.18 -44.50 19.53
N GLY A 13 7.93 -44.37 19.95
CA GLY A 13 7.28 -45.35 20.82
C GLY A 13 7.18 -46.75 20.18
N LEU A 14 6.95 -46.81 18.86
CA LEU A 14 6.94 -48.06 18.12
C LEU A 14 8.32 -48.71 18.09
N VAL A 15 9.39 -47.95 17.86
CA VAL A 15 10.77 -48.47 17.87
C VAL A 15 11.19 -48.93 19.26
N ASP A 16 10.82 -48.19 20.31
CA ASP A 16 11.13 -48.56 21.70
C ASP A 16 10.33 -49.79 22.18
N GLY A 17 9.11 -49.97 21.69
CA GLY A 17 8.23 -51.11 22.02
C GLY A 17 8.40 -52.34 21.14
N SER A 18 9.09 -52.23 20.00
CA SER A 18 9.30 -53.34 19.07
C SER A 18 10.63 -54.04 19.32
N LYS A 19 10.74 -55.30 18.87
CA LYS A 19 12.00 -56.09 18.93
C LYS A 19 13.04 -55.59 17.92
N LEU A 20 13.06 -54.29 17.61
CA LEU A 20 14.02 -53.72 16.70
C LEU A 20 15.37 -53.75 17.39
N ASP A 21 16.28 -54.56 16.85
CA ASP A 21 17.62 -54.68 17.41
C ASP A 21 18.45 -53.47 16.97
N THR A 22 18.39 -52.41 17.77
CA THR A 22 19.14 -51.16 17.55
C THR A 22 20.66 -51.33 17.67
N SER A 23 21.14 -52.53 18.04
CA SER A 23 22.58 -52.86 18.00
C SER A 23 23.08 -53.19 16.59
N LYS A 24 22.18 -53.52 15.65
CA LYS A 24 22.53 -53.76 14.24
C LYS A 24 22.54 -52.45 13.46
N ASP A 25 23.38 -52.40 12.43
CA ASP A 25 23.55 -51.21 11.58
C ASP A 25 22.21 -50.67 11.04
N GLU A 26 21.32 -51.57 10.61
CA GLU A 26 19.98 -51.23 10.11
C GLU A 26 19.10 -50.57 11.19
N GLY A 27 19.13 -51.08 12.42
CA GLY A 27 18.36 -50.54 13.55
C GLY A 27 18.92 -49.19 14.03
N ARG A 28 20.23 -49.00 13.96
CA ARG A 28 20.88 -47.70 14.23
C ARG A 28 20.46 -46.65 13.23
N VAL A 29 20.50 -46.98 11.93
CA VAL A 29 20.08 -46.05 10.86
C VAL A 29 18.62 -45.64 11.03
N ILE A 30 17.72 -46.58 11.34
CA ILE A 30 16.29 -46.26 11.56
C ILE A 30 16.12 -45.31 12.75
N LYS A 31 16.83 -45.58 13.86
CA LYS A 31 16.79 -44.70 15.05
C LYS A 31 17.31 -43.29 14.74
N ASP A 32 18.40 -43.19 14.00
CA ASP A 32 18.99 -41.90 13.63
C ASP A 32 18.06 -41.11 12.68
N ILE A 33 17.38 -41.79 11.75
CA ILE A 33 16.35 -41.17 10.89
C ILE A 33 15.20 -40.61 11.72
N ILE A 34 14.69 -41.38 12.69
CA ILE A 34 13.58 -40.95 13.53
C ILE A 34 13.98 -39.74 14.40
N ASN A 35 15.21 -39.71 14.91
CA ASN A 35 15.72 -38.54 15.63
C ASN A 35 15.80 -37.31 14.72
N ALA A 36 16.34 -37.46 13.50
CA ALA A 36 16.37 -36.36 12.54
C ALA A 36 14.97 -35.85 12.17
N LEU A 37 13.97 -36.74 12.07
CA LEU A 37 12.58 -36.35 11.86
C LEU A 37 11.99 -35.59 13.07
N SER A 38 12.44 -35.90 14.29
CA SER A 38 12.08 -35.14 15.50
C SER A 38 12.63 -33.72 15.43
N ASP A 39 13.91 -33.58 15.06
CA ASP A 39 14.54 -32.26 14.92
C ASP A 39 13.85 -31.42 13.84
N VAL A 40 13.42 -32.06 12.73
CA VAL A 40 12.62 -31.41 11.68
C VAL A 40 11.25 -30.99 12.20
N ALA A 41 10.58 -31.82 12.99
CA ALA A 41 9.28 -31.47 13.57
C ALA A 41 9.39 -30.26 14.50
N ASP A 42 10.42 -30.21 15.33
CA ASP A 42 10.68 -29.09 16.23
C ASP A 42 11.05 -27.82 15.43
N ALA A 43 11.86 -27.93 14.38
CA ALA A 43 12.20 -26.80 13.52
C ALA A 43 10.97 -26.22 12.80
N ILE A 44 10.02 -27.08 12.39
CA ILE A 44 8.77 -26.66 11.77
C ILE A 44 7.85 -25.96 12.78
N GLU A 45 7.70 -26.48 14.00
CA GLU A 45 6.92 -25.78 15.05
C GLU A 45 7.51 -24.40 15.34
N ASN A 46 8.84 -24.28 15.47
CA ASN A 46 9.47 -22.97 15.66
C ASN A 46 9.29 -22.01 14.47
N LEU A 47 9.17 -22.54 13.25
CA LEU A 47 8.94 -21.74 12.05
C LEU A 47 7.48 -21.25 11.98
N ASP A 48 6.53 -22.10 12.36
CA ASP A 48 5.10 -21.79 12.46
C ASP A 48 4.84 -20.68 13.49
N ASP A 49 5.49 -20.75 14.65
CA ASP A 49 5.42 -19.69 15.68
C ASP A 49 5.91 -18.34 15.12
N ARG A 50 7.08 -18.34 14.44
CA ARG A 50 7.64 -17.11 13.85
C ARG A 50 6.79 -16.58 12.70
N GLN A 51 6.15 -17.46 11.94
CA GLN A 51 5.23 -17.06 10.87
C GLN A 51 4.00 -16.37 11.48
N THR A 52 3.45 -16.94 12.56
CA THR A 52 2.32 -16.34 13.29
C THR A 52 2.69 -14.94 13.81
N ASP A 53 3.91 -14.77 14.36
CA ASP A 53 4.38 -13.45 14.77
C ASP A 53 4.45 -12.47 13.58
N LEU A 54 4.97 -12.92 12.43
CA LEU A 54 5.04 -12.11 11.21
C LEU A 54 3.65 -11.73 10.68
N GLU A 55 2.68 -12.64 10.72
CA GLU A 55 1.29 -12.35 10.35
C GLU A 55 0.74 -11.22 11.23
N SER A 56 0.95 -11.29 12.55
CA SER A 56 0.55 -10.20 13.46
C SER A 56 1.26 -8.87 13.17
N TYR A 57 2.55 -8.90 12.78
CA TYR A 57 3.25 -7.68 12.36
C TYR A 57 2.65 -7.10 11.08
N VAL A 58 2.31 -7.93 10.10
CA VAL A 58 1.70 -7.49 8.84
C VAL A 58 0.31 -6.92 9.10
N ASP A 59 -0.50 -7.56 9.94
CA ASP A 59 -1.82 -7.05 10.35
C ASP A 59 -1.69 -5.67 11.01
N SER A 60 -0.68 -5.46 11.87
CA SER A 60 -0.46 -4.15 12.49
C SER A 60 -0.06 -3.05 11.50
N ILE A 61 0.61 -3.43 10.41
CA ILE A 61 0.93 -2.50 9.32
C ILE A 61 -0.33 -2.17 8.53
N ASP A 62 -1.16 -3.18 8.23
CA ASP A 62 -2.43 -3.00 7.52
C ASP A 62 -3.38 -2.08 8.29
N GLU A 63 -3.55 -2.29 9.60
CA GLU A 63 -4.33 -1.41 10.48
C GLU A 63 -3.79 0.03 10.45
N GLY A 64 -2.49 0.22 10.58
CA GLY A 64 -1.90 1.56 10.54
C GLY A 64 -2.01 2.24 9.16
N LEU A 65 -2.04 1.47 8.08
CA LEU A 65 -2.29 2.00 6.73
C LEU A 65 -3.76 2.35 6.54
N MET A 66 -4.69 1.58 7.10
CA MET A 66 -6.12 1.90 7.08
C MET A 66 -6.41 3.21 7.82
N ASP A 67 -5.81 3.42 8.99
CA ASP A 67 -5.93 4.69 9.74
C ASP A 67 -5.41 5.87 8.91
N LEU A 68 -4.25 5.72 8.26
CA LEU A 68 -3.68 6.75 7.39
C LEU A 68 -4.55 6.97 6.15
N GLU A 69 -5.11 5.90 5.58
CA GLU A 69 -6.01 5.98 4.43
C GLU A 69 -7.26 6.77 4.80
N GLU A 70 -7.87 6.54 5.97
CA GLU A 70 -9.01 7.33 6.45
C GLU A 70 -8.64 8.81 6.62
N ASP A 71 -7.51 9.11 7.28
CA ASP A 71 -7.01 10.48 7.46
C ASP A 71 -6.73 11.20 6.12
N VAL A 72 -6.27 10.48 5.10
CA VAL A 72 -5.92 11.05 3.79
C VAL A 72 -7.13 11.07 2.85
N LEU A 73 -8.02 10.07 2.86
CA LEU A 73 -9.25 10.09 2.07
C LEU A 73 -10.21 11.17 2.53
N ASP A 74 -10.33 11.41 3.84
CA ASP A 74 -11.10 12.55 4.36
C ASP A 74 -10.54 13.89 3.85
N VAL A 75 -9.24 13.96 3.56
CA VAL A 75 -8.63 15.11 2.89
C VAL A 75 -8.92 15.09 1.39
N LEU A 76 -8.87 13.94 0.71
CA LEU A 76 -9.04 13.80 -0.75
C LEU A 76 -10.49 13.71 -1.26
N ASP A 77 -11.50 13.61 -0.39
CA ASP A 77 -12.93 13.80 -0.72
C ASP A 77 -13.28 15.30 -0.85
N GLY A 78 -12.33 16.19 -0.56
CA GLY A 78 -12.34 17.52 -1.17
C GLY A 78 -12.06 17.38 -2.65
N ASP A 79 -12.83 18.04 -3.52
CA ASP A 79 -12.51 18.07 -4.94
C ASP A 79 -11.15 18.78 -5.12
N PHE A 80 -10.05 18.07 -5.39
CA PHE A 80 -8.74 18.67 -5.76
C PHE A 80 -8.58 18.69 -7.27
N THR A 81 -7.93 19.73 -7.77
CA THR A 81 -7.53 19.85 -9.18
C THR A 81 -6.01 19.80 -9.30
N GLU A 82 -5.54 19.08 -10.33
CA GLU A 82 -4.13 18.94 -10.67
C GLU A 82 -3.78 19.79 -11.90
N VAL A 83 -2.74 20.62 -11.80
CA VAL A 83 -2.25 21.45 -12.91
C VAL A 83 -0.74 21.27 -13.04
N GLU A 84 -0.25 21.05 -14.25
CA GLU A 84 1.19 20.99 -14.54
C GLU A 84 1.79 22.39 -14.58
N CYS A 85 2.85 22.63 -13.80
CA CYS A 85 3.55 23.90 -13.81
C CYS A 85 4.26 24.11 -15.16
N PRO A 86 4.02 25.22 -15.87
CA PRO A 86 4.61 25.46 -17.20
C PRO A 86 6.14 25.65 -17.17
N ASP A 87 6.71 26.06 -16.03
CA ASP A 87 8.14 26.36 -15.92
C ASP A 87 8.98 25.16 -15.48
N CYS A 88 8.50 24.33 -14.54
CA CYS A 88 9.27 23.21 -14.00
C CYS A 88 8.70 21.82 -14.34
N GLY A 89 7.47 21.75 -14.87
CA GLY A 89 6.81 20.47 -15.24
C GLY A 89 6.37 19.64 -14.04
N GLU A 90 6.38 20.19 -12.82
CA GLU A 90 5.84 19.51 -11.65
C GLU A 90 4.32 19.68 -11.57
N VAL A 91 3.63 18.63 -11.15
CA VAL A 91 2.18 18.64 -10.94
C VAL A 91 1.89 19.30 -9.59
N VAL A 92 1.11 20.38 -9.64
CA VAL A 92 0.65 21.12 -8.46
C VAL A 92 -0.81 20.73 -8.22
N CYS A 93 -1.10 20.24 -7.01
CA CYS A 93 -2.46 19.90 -6.57
C CYS A 93 -2.97 20.98 -5.61
N PHE A 94 -4.17 21.49 -5.86
CA PHE A 94 -4.83 22.47 -4.99
C PHE A 94 -6.34 22.22 -4.94
N ASP A 95 -7.00 22.81 -3.94
CA ASP A 95 -8.43 22.65 -3.70
C ASP A 95 -9.25 23.28 -4.84
N SER A 96 -10.18 22.54 -5.43
CA SER A 96 -10.99 23.00 -6.56
C SER A 96 -11.98 24.10 -6.18
N SER A 97 -12.25 24.32 -4.88
CA SER A 97 -13.00 25.49 -4.44
C SER A 97 -12.36 26.81 -4.87
N ILE A 98 -11.04 26.83 -5.11
CA ILE A 98 -10.32 27.98 -5.66
C ILE A 98 -10.77 28.31 -7.08
N LEU A 99 -11.28 27.35 -7.87
CA LEU A 99 -11.82 27.60 -9.20
C LEU A 99 -13.12 28.39 -9.14
N ASP A 100 -13.85 28.26 -8.02
CA ASP A 100 -15.18 28.84 -7.86
C ASP A 100 -15.27 30.02 -6.85
N ASP A 101 -14.11 30.50 -6.37
CA ASP A 101 -14.04 31.52 -5.32
C ASP A 101 -14.32 32.94 -5.87
N GLU A 102 -15.14 33.72 -5.16
CA GLU A 102 -15.45 35.11 -5.54
C GLU A 102 -14.22 36.04 -5.44
N ASP A 103 -13.22 35.66 -4.64
CA ASP A 103 -11.96 36.40 -4.49
C ASP A 103 -10.93 35.97 -5.56
N LEU A 104 -10.16 36.94 -6.08
CA LEU A 104 -9.05 36.67 -7.01
C LEU A 104 -7.92 35.92 -6.29
N ILE A 105 -7.79 34.63 -6.58
CA ILE A 105 -6.76 33.75 -6.02
C ILE A 105 -5.77 33.33 -7.10
N GLU A 106 -4.48 33.51 -6.82
CA GLU A 106 -3.38 33.02 -7.65
C GLU A 106 -2.71 31.81 -6.97
N VAL A 107 -2.66 30.68 -7.67
CA VAL A 107 -1.96 29.48 -7.22
C VAL A 107 -0.54 29.52 -7.75
N THR A 108 0.44 29.39 -6.85
CA THR A 108 1.88 29.38 -7.19
C THR A 108 2.49 27.99 -7.02
N CYS A 109 3.41 27.62 -7.90
CA CYS A 109 4.17 26.38 -7.79
C CYS A 109 5.13 26.42 -6.58
N PRO A 110 5.10 25.45 -5.66
CA PRO A 110 5.98 25.42 -4.49
C PRO A 110 7.47 25.16 -4.81
N ASN A 111 7.78 24.73 -6.03
CA ASN A 111 9.14 24.39 -6.46
C ASN A 111 9.86 25.56 -7.16
N CYS A 112 9.14 26.38 -7.92
CA CYS A 112 9.73 27.46 -8.73
C CYS A 112 9.06 28.82 -8.57
N ASP A 113 8.07 28.95 -7.68
CA ASP A 113 7.28 30.17 -7.40
C ASP A 113 6.54 30.76 -8.61
N ALA A 114 6.48 30.06 -9.74
CA ALA A 114 5.72 30.46 -10.90
C ALA A 114 4.21 30.36 -10.64
N VAL A 115 3.43 31.30 -11.17
CA VAL A 115 1.95 31.23 -11.11
C VAL A 115 1.47 30.13 -12.06
N VAL A 116 0.74 29.17 -11.52
CA VAL A 116 0.23 28.00 -12.26
C VAL A 116 -1.26 28.12 -12.60
N PHE A 117 -2.02 28.89 -11.82
CA PHE A 117 -3.45 29.11 -12.05
C PHE A 117 -3.91 30.43 -11.43
N VAL A 118 -4.90 31.08 -12.05
CA VAL A 118 -5.53 32.32 -11.57
C VAL A 118 -7.04 32.16 -11.74
N ASN A 119 -7.81 32.36 -10.67
CA ASN A 119 -9.27 32.38 -10.77
C ASN A 119 -9.77 33.81 -11.06
N ASP A 120 -9.84 34.18 -12.34
CA ASP A 120 -10.33 35.49 -12.77
C ASP A 120 -11.75 35.37 -13.34
N TYR A 121 -12.73 35.91 -12.60
CA TYR A 121 -14.13 35.96 -12.98
C TYR A 121 -14.53 37.20 -13.80
N GLU A 122 -13.59 38.12 -14.05
CA GLU A 122 -13.80 39.26 -14.93
C GLU A 122 -13.04 39.07 -16.26
N ASP A 123 -13.80 39.07 -17.36
CA ASP A 123 -13.35 39.23 -18.75
C ASP A 123 -12.61 38.03 -19.40
N CYS A 124 -13.25 37.33 -20.33
CA CYS A 124 -13.23 37.74 -21.75
C CYS A 124 -11.95 38.50 -22.15
N CYS A 125 -11.09 37.85 -22.94
CA CYS A 125 -10.00 38.44 -23.74
C CYS A 125 -8.59 38.50 -23.12
N ILE A 126 -7.93 37.36 -22.89
CA ILE A 126 -6.45 37.32 -22.90
C ILE A 126 -5.93 36.11 -23.69
N HIS A 127 -6.20 36.09 -25.00
CA HIS A 127 -5.30 35.44 -25.94
C HIS A 127 -4.81 36.50 -26.94
N GLU A 128 -3.50 36.76 -26.95
CA GLU A 128 -2.82 37.32 -28.11
C GLU A 128 -2.99 36.34 -29.28
N GLY A 129 -4.11 36.43 -30.00
CA GLY A 129 -4.43 35.49 -31.07
C GLY A 129 -5.86 35.45 -31.59
N CYS A 130 -6.80 36.28 -31.12
CA CYS A 130 -8.11 36.37 -31.76
C CYS A 130 -7.99 37.02 -33.14
N GLY A 131 -7.98 36.17 -34.17
CA GLY A 131 -8.22 36.59 -35.55
C GLY A 131 -9.58 37.26 -35.66
N GLU A 132 -9.65 38.23 -36.56
CA GLU A 132 -10.90 38.89 -36.97
C GLU A 132 -11.94 37.82 -37.30
N ASP A 133 -13.20 38.07 -36.92
CA ASP A 133 -14.39 37.29 -37.28
C ASP A 133 -14.83 36.18 -36.29
N ASP A 134 -15.13 36.53 -35.04
CA ASP A 134 -16.30 35.90 -34.40
C ASP A 134 -17.08 36.91 -33.56
N PHE A 135 -18.33 37.03 -33.95
CA PHE A 135 -19.31 38.05 -33.65
C PHE A 135 -19.80 37.88 -32.21
N CYS A 136 -19.42 38.79 -31.31
CA CYS A 136 -20.10 38.95 -30.03
C CYS A 136 -21.49 39.57 -30.27
N ASP A 137 -22.49 38.73 -30.50
CA ASP A 137 -23.88 39.14 -30.31
C ASP A 137 -24.14 39.36 -28.83
N LYS A 138 -23.93 40.62 -28.40
CA LYS A 138 -24.73 41.23 -27.35
C LYS A 138 -25.98 41.79 -28.01
N ASP A 139 -27.09 41.07 -27.91
CA ASP A 139 -28.45 41.62 -28.01
C ASP A 139 -29.23 40.98 -26.84
N GLU A 140 -29.38 41.66 -25.70
CA GLU A 140 -30.46 42.60 -25.38
C GLU A 140 -31.87 41.96 -25.34
N ASP A 141 -32.49 42.09 -24.16
CA ASP A 141 -33.92 42.17 -23.87
C ASP A 141 -34.82 40.91 -23.95
N ASP A 142 -35.08 40.25 -22.80
CA ASP A 142 -36.31 40.35 -21.96
C ASP A 142 -36.32 39.24 -20.88
#